data_AF-A0A3C1D9R2-F1
#
_entry.id   AF-A0A3C1D9R2-F1
#
_cell.length_a   1.000
_cell.length_b   1.000
_cell.length_c   1.000
_cell.angle_alpha   90.00
_cell.angle_beta   90.00
_cell.angle_gamma   90.00
#
_symmetry.space_group_name_H-M   'P 1'
#
loop_
_entity.id
_entity.type
_entity.pdbx_description
1 polymer ?
#
loop_
_entity_poly.entity_id
_entity_poly.type
_entity_poly.pdbx_seq_one_letter_code
_entity_poly.pdbx_strand_id
1 'polypeptide(L)'
;MDGKQRRLAALCASMAVCAVIAFTFTFYTPQPAYATAHGHPVVVSMGDSYSSGEGNEPFYGQEDSNKYKNTDWLAHRSTIGWPGQLVVDGTKLSDLKGDGWYFVASSGAEAVHITEQSQNKSWKKMFDGGSEDLDKQIDIFDKQVIGATVDYVTLTIGGNDLGFGDIVTAAAVNGLNRAPDVWGKAIRDRDYLRVGGVGLVMEEALAKFEKETKKKLSEVYDAIRQKAPNATIIVAGYPHLAPKDGGGIFNEVEAESINKGIDTFNSEIGKLIVAKDNFEFVDVRPAFNGHEAYTDDSYIKGVIFGPQDQDLNQVFGDEAKNWVSAYSMHPNEKGQAAYAEAVQAVINRLGPVAANDAEVDSTVAMSLVFDVSGSMNENSAIGGMSKLASAKKQSTDFVSSIGGQKATGAGLSVRVGVCSFASSARTNCGLSTDPDEINASINALKADGQTNMYAGLANGIEQLMGEDGPRLMVFLSDGLSNVGGSTSEILALADKASSAGIKIYTIGFGASSSLDEGLLREIAERTGGEYSYEDSSNISSAAVGLFA
;
A
#
# COMPACT_ATOMS: atom_id res chain seq x y z
N MET A 1 26.22 -20.94 75.79
CA MET A 1 27.48 -20.18 75.76
C MET A 1 28.36 -20.90 74.74
N ASP A 2 28.86 -20.33 73.66
CA ASP A 2 29.15 -18.92 73.41
C ASP A 2 29.34 -18.64 71.89
N GLY A 3 28.88 -17.46 71.47
CA GLY A 3 29.45 -16.63 70.40
C GLY A 3 29.60 -17.05 68.93
N LYS A 4 29.43 -18.32 68.50
CA LYS A 4 29.78 -18.72 67.10
C LYS A 4 28.78 -19.57 66.30
N GLN A 5 27.50 -19.66 66.72
CA GLN A 5 26.46 -20.42 66.01
C GLN A 5 25.29 -19.59 65.42
N ARG A 6 25.57 -18.39 64.89
CA ARG A 6 24.57 -17.59 64.14
C ARG A 6 24.97 -17.21 62.70
N ARG A 7 25.91 -17.97 62.10
CA ARG A 7 26.26 -17.85 60.66
C ARG A 7 26.18 -19.18 59.92
N LEU A 8 25.18 -19.99 60.24
CA LEU A 8 24.93 -21.30 59.62
C LEU A 8 23.45 -21.45 59.23
N ALA A 9 22.90 -20.50 58.46
CA ALA A 9 21.54 -20.59 57.90
C ALA A 9 21.27 -19.60 56.74
N ALA A 10 22.27 -19.28 55.91
CA ALA A 10 22.06 -18.43 54.73
C ALA A 10 23.03 -18.77 53.58
N LEU A 11 23.33 -20.06 53.39
CA LEU A 11 24.25 -20.51 52.34
C LEU A 11 23.89 -21.92 51.85
N CYS A 12 22.60 -22.16 51.52
CA CYS A 12 22.13 -23.40 50.89
C CYS A 12 20.98 -23.15 49.90
N ALA A 13 21.03 -22.06 49.13
CA ALA A 13 20.11 -21.84 48.00
C ALA A 13 20.85 -21.14 46.86
N SER A 14 21.90 -21.79 46.33
CA SER A 14 22.62 -21.31 45.15
C SER A 14 23.44 -22.45 44.52
N MET A 15 22.83 -23.62 44.34
CA MET A 15 23.41 -24.69 43.50
C MET A 15 22.29 -25.42 42.77
N ALA A 16 21.84 -24.83 41.67
CA ALA A 16 21.30 -25.54 40.52
C ALA A 16 21.25 -24.58 39.32
N VAL A 17 21.77 -25.05 38.18
CA VAL A 17 21.70 -24.42 36.84
C VAL A 17 22.72 -23.31 36.57
N CYS A 18 23.99 -23.71 36.41
CA CYS A 18 24.92 -23.06 35.47
C CYS A 18 25.16 -24.05 34.32
N ALA A 19 24.22 -24.12 33.38
CA ALA A 19 24.48 -24.68 32.07
C ALA A 19 25.19 -23.59 31.26
N VAL A 20 26.45 -23.84 30.94
CA VAL A 20 27.24 -23.01 30.02
C VAL A 20 26.60 -23.10 28.64
N ILE A 21 25.82 -22.08 28.26
CA ILE A 21 25.52 -21.81 26.86
C ILE A 21 26.75 -21.10 26.31
N ALA A 22 27.64 -21.86 25.68
CA ALA A 22 28.66 -21.28 24.82
C ALA A 22 27.96 -20.69 23.60
N PHE A 23 27.63 -19.40 23.66
CA PHE A 23 27.34 -18.63 22.45
C PHE A 23 28.65 -18.52 21.68
N THR A 24 28.82 -19.37 20.67
CA THR A 24 29.74 -19.06 19.58
C THR A 24 29.20 -17.80 18.90
N PHE A 25 29.74 -16.65 19.26
CA PHE A 25 29.68 -15.47 18.40
C PHE A 25 30.45 -15.81 17.14
N THR A 26 29.76 -16.31 16.13
CA THR A 26 30.26 -16.25 14.76
C THR A 26 30.31 -14.76 14.44
N PHE A 27 31.51 -14.18 14.44
CA PHE A 27 31.71 -12.85 13.89
C PHE A 27 31.21 -12.91 12.44
N TYR A 28 30.10 -12.23 12.16
CA TYR A 28 29.67 -11.96 10.81
C TYR A 28 30.76 -11.09 10.20
N THR A 29 31.66 -11.72 9.45
CA THR A 29 32.55 -11.01 8.55
C THR A 29 31.67 -10.62 7.37
N PRO A 30 31.47 -9.32 7.08
CA PRO A 30 30.83 -8.94 5.83
C PRO A 30 31.64 -9.58 4.70
N GLN A 31 31.02 -10.52 3.97
CA GLN A 31 31.62 -11.01 2.75
C GLN A 31 31.65 -9.86 1.75
N PRO A 32 32.73 -9.72 0.96
CA PRO A 32 32.80 -8.69 -0.06
C PRO A 32 31.67 -8.92 -1.08
N ALA A 33 31.14 -7.81 -1.62
CA ALA A 33 30.09 -7.78 -2.61
C ALA A 33 30.36 -8.78 -3.75
N TYR A 34 29.43 -9.71 -3.95
CA TYR A 34 29.45 -10.59 -5.10
C TYR A 34 28.95 -9.80 -6.30
N ALA A 35 29.85 -9.56 -7.26
CA ALA A 35 29.44 -9.21 -8.62
C ALA A 35 28.39 -10.23 -9.07
N THR A 36 27.26 -9.75 -9.61
CA THR A 36 26.24 -10.62 -10.19
C THR A 36 26.91 -11.55 -11.19
N ALA A 37 26.70 -12.86 -11.04
CA ALA A 37 27.26 -13.85 -11.97
C ALA A 37 26.81 -13.62 -13.43
N HIS A 38 25.80 -12.76 -13.64
CA HIS A 38 25.15 -12.49 -14.92
C HIS A 38 25.50 -11.14 -15.57
N GLY A 39 26.30 -10.27 -14.96
CA GLY A 39 26.66 -8.96 -15.56
C GLY A 39 25.49 -7.98 -15.75
N HIS A 40 24.28 -8.36 -15.35
CA HIS A 40 23.03 -7.61 -15.37
C HIS A 40 22.23 -7.93 -14.10
N PRO A 41 21.34 -7.02 -13.64
CA PRO A 41 20.48 -7.24 -12.48
C PRO A 41 19.46 -8.36 -12.75
N VAL A 42 19.10 -9.11 -11.71
CA VAL A 42 18.12 -10.19 -11.75
C VAL A 42 16.83 -9.77 -11.07
N VAL A 43 15.75 -9.74 -11.84
CA VAL A 43 14.41 -9.35 -11.38
C VAL A 43 13.41 -10.49 -11.57
N VAL A 44 12.58 -10.73 -10.55
CA VAL A 44 11.48 -11.68 -10.63
C VAL A 44 10.16 -10.94 -10.46
N SER A 45 9.29 -10.96 -11.48
CA SER A 45 7.96 -10.35 -11.41
C SER A 45 6.90 -11.41 -11.23
N MET A 46 6.26 -11.38 -10.07
CA MET A 46 5.24 -12.34 -9.60
C MET A 46 3.89 -11.64 -9.47
N GLY A 47 2.85 -12.40 -9.12
CA GLY A 47 1.56 -11.82 -8.74
C GLY A 47 0.37 -12.28 -9.59
N ASP A 48 -0.68 -11.50 -9.54
CA ASP A 48 -1.97 -11.78 -10.15
C ASP A 48 -2.17 -11.10 -11.51
N SER A 49 -3.45 -10.90 -11.91
CA SER A 49 -3.83 -10.31 -13.19
C SER A 49 -3.32 -8.89 -13.39
N TYR A 50 -3.22 -8.09 -12.33
CA TYR A 50 -2.71 -6.71 -12.38
C TYR A 50 -1.21 -6.67 -12.71
N SER A 51 -0.45 -7.67 -12.24
CA SER A 51 0.97 -7.86 -12.63
C SER A 51 1.12 -8.53 -13.99
N SER A 52 0.27 -9.51 -14.31
CA SER A 52 0.33 -10.19 -15.62
C SER A 52 -0.01 -9.26 -16.78
N GLY A 53 -0.82 -8.22 -16.54
CA GLY A 53 -1.28 -7.28 -17.57
C GLY A 53 -2.55 -7.74 -18.30
N GLU A 54 -3.43 -8.46 -17.60
CA GLU A 54 -4.69 -8.99 -18.14
C GLU A 54 -5.46 -7.95 -19.00
N GLY A 55 -6.02 -8.41 -20.12
CA GLY A 55 -6.73 -7.58 -21.08
C GLY A 55 -5.89 -6.64 -21.94
N ASN A 56 -4.56 -6.77 -21.91
CA ASN A 56 -3.66 -6.00 -22.77
C ASN A 56 -2.92 -6.93 -23.73
N GLU A 57 -3.52 -7.19 -24.89
CA GLU A 57 -2.91 -7.97 -25.96
C GLU A 57 -1.77 -7.20 -26.67
N PRO A 58 -0.78 -7.91 -27.26
CA PRO A 58 -0.65 -9.35 -27.28
C PRO A 58 -0.05 -9.91 -25.99
N PHE A 59 -0.49 -11.11 -25.62
CA PHE A 59 0.20 -11.92 -24.61
C PHE A 59 1.39 -12.65 -25.23
N TYR A 60 2.43 -12.92 -24.45
CA TYR A 60 3.56 -13.72 -24.94
C TYR A 60 3.06 -15.11 -25.37
N GLY A 61 3.47 -15.56 -26.57
CA GLY A 61 3.02 -16.82 -27.14
C GLY A 61 1.61 -16.82 -27.74
N GLN A 62 0.94 -15.67 -27.81
CA GLN A 62 -0.42 -15.56 -28.36
C GLN A 62 -0.56 -16.05 -29.80
N GLU A 63 0.48 -15.87 -30.61
CA GLU A 63 0.54 -16.28 -32.02
C GLU A 63 1.08 -17.71 -32.22
N ASP A 64 1.42 -18.41 -31.13
CA ASP A 64 1.91 -19.78 -31.22
C ASP A 64 0.82 -20.70 -31.76
N SER A 65 1.17 -21.58 -32.71
CA SER A 65 0.25 -22.59 -33.26
C SER A 65 -0.31 -23.53 -32.18
N ASN A 66 0.38 -23.63 -31.05
CA ASN A 66 -0.01 -24.41 -29.88
C ASN A 66 0.05 -23.55 -28.59
N LYS A 67 -0.54 -22.35 -28.65
CA LYS A 67 -0.50 -21.38 -27.54
C LYS A 67 -1.01 -21.90 -26.20
N TYR A 68 -1.89 -22.89 -26.18
CA TYR A 68 -2.37 -23.53 -24.93
C TYR A 68 -1.31 -24.38 -24.22
N LYS A 69 -0.15 -24.63 -24.85
CA LYS A 69 1.04 -25.17 -24.18
C LYS A 69 2.04 -24.09 -23.75
N ASN A 70 1.82 -22.85 -24.18
CA ASN A 70 2.64 -21.72 -23.77
C ASN A 70 2.15 -21.21 -22.41
N THR A 71 3.00 -21.33 -21.39
CA THR A 71 2.67 -20.93 -20.02
C THR A 71 2.48 -19.43 -19.87
N ASP A 72 3.14 -18.60 -20.70
CA ASP A 72 2.94 -17.15 -20.68
C ASP A 72 1.55 -16.79 -21.23
N TRP A 73 1.13 -17.43 -22.32
CA TRP A 73 -0.21 -17.23 -22.88
C TRP A 73 -1.29 -17.70 -21.90
N LEU A 74 -1.16 -18.90 -21.32
CA LEU A 74 -2.09 -19.42 -20.31
C LEU A 74 -2.19 -18.53 -19.05
N ALA A 75 -1.08 -17.88 -18.69
CA ALA A 75 -1.02 -16.95 -17.57
C ALA A 75 -1.54 -15.54 -17.91
N HIS A 76 -1.82 -15.26 -19.19
CA HIS A 76 -2.18 -13.94 -19.71
C HIS A 76 -1.10 -12.88 -19.41
N ARG A 77 0.18 -13.26 -19.59
CA ARG A 77 1.31 -12.34 -19.45
C ARG A 77 1.43 -11.44 -20.67
N SER A 78 1.04 -10.18 -20.51
CA SER A 78 1.04 -9.15 -21.54
C SER A 78 2.46 -8.70 -21.90
N THR A 79 2.71 -8.49 -23.19
CA THR A 79 3.94 -7.87 -23.70
C THR A 79 4.07 -6.39 -23.31
N ILE A 80 2.97 -5.74 -22.93
CA ILE A 80 2.93 -4.35 -22.46
C ILE A 80 2.55 -4.23 -20.98
N GLY A 81 2.55 -5.35 -20.23
CA GLY A 81 2.33 -5.33 -18.80
C GLY A 81 3.40 -4.51 -18.07
N TRP A 82 3.00 -3.80 -17.03
CA TRP A 82 3.87 -2.85 -16.31
C TRP A 82 5.21 -3.42 -15.84
N PRO A 83 5.34 -4.70 -15.41
CA PRO A 83 6.64 -5.18 -14.94
C PRO A 83 7.67 -5.22 -16.07
N GLY A 84 7.24 -5.50 -17.31
CA GLY A 84 8.13 -5.48 -18.47
C GLY A 84 8.53 -4.06 -18.92
N GLN A 85 7.84 -3.02 -18.44
CA GLN A 85 8.13 -1.62 -18.75
C GLN A 85 9.23 -1.02 -17.87
N LEU A 86 9.49 -1.62 -16.71
CA LEU A 86 10.50 -1.16 -15.76
C LEU A 86 11.89 -1.18 -16.38
N VAL A 87 12.75 -0.29 -15.88
CA VAL A 87 14.15 -0.13 -16.27
C VAL A 87 15.02 -0.30 -15.02
N VAL A 88 15.96 -1.24 -15.09
CA VAL A 88 16.96 -1.48 -14.04
C VAL A 88 18.34 -1.43 -14.68
N ASP A 89 19.26 -0.68 -14.09
CA ASP A 89 20.60 -0.40 -14.63
C ASP A 89 20.58 0.02 -16.11
N GLY A 90 19.62 0.89 -16.46
CA GLY A 90 19.45 1.43 -17.80
C GLY A 90 18.90 0.44 -18.84
N THR A 91 18.52 -0.77 -18.43
CA THR A 91 17.97 -1.81 -19.32
C THR A 91 16.50 -2.06 -19.00
N LYS A 92 15.65 -2.10 -20.03
CA LYS A 92 14.22 -2.40 -19.88
C LYS A 92 14.03 -3.89 -19.59
N LEU A 93 13.21 -4.24 -18.60
CA LEU A 93 13.05 -5.64 -18.17
C LEU A 93 12.53 -6.55 -19.28
N SER A 94 11.64 -6.04 -20.16
CA SER A 94 11.17 -6.80 -21.34
C SER A 94 12.29 -7.24 -22.28
N ASP A 95 13.41 -6.51 -22.35
CA ASP A 95 14.59 -6.89 -23.15
C ASP A 95 15.42 -8.00 -22.48
N LEU A 96 15.17 -8.27 -21.19
CA LEU A 96 15.87 -9.28 -20.36
C LEU A 96 15.03 -10.52 -20.08
N LYS A 97 13.88 -10.70 -20.76
CA LYS A 97 12.97 -11.83 -20.47
C LYS A 97 13.67 -13.18 -20.66
N GLY A 98 13.76 -13.96 -19.59
CA GLY A 98 14.40 -15.27 -19.54
C GLY A 98 15.92 -15.24 -19.31
N ASP A 99 16.54 -14.06 -19.28
CA ASP A 99 17.96 -13.85 -18.99
C ASP A 99 18.14 -12.50 -18.26
N GLY A 100 17.88 -12.49 -16.96
CA GLY A 100 17.89 -11.29 -16.11
C GLY A 100 16.50 -10.85 -15.63
N TRP A 101 15.44 -11.12 -16.40
CA TRP A 101 14.05 -10.90 -15.95
C TRP A 101 13.20 -12.16 -16.07
N TYR A 102 12.61 -12.57 -14.95
CA TYR A 102 11.77 -13.76 -14.86
C TYR A 102 10.33 -13.35 -14.53
N PHE A 103 9.45 -13.44 -15.53
CA PHE A 103 8.06 -13.01 -15.42
C PHE A 103 7.13 -14.21 -15.20
N VAL A 104 6.61 -14.36 -13.99
CA VAL A 104 5.80 -15.52 -13.56
C VAL A 104 4.42 -15.16 -13.02
N ALA A 105 4.06 -13.87 -12.98
CA ALA A 105 2.71 -13.44 -12.65
C ALA A 105 1.66 -14.15 -13.53
N SER A 106 0.47 -14.35 -12.97
CA SER A 106 -0.60 -15.08 -13.67
C SER A 106 -1.97 -14.54 -13.30
N SER A 107 -2.78 -14.29 -14.32
CA SER A 107 -4.16 -13.87 -14.14
C SER A 107 -4.98 -14.85 -13.28
N GLY A 108 -5.80 -14.33 -12.37
CA GLY A 108 -6.59 -15.13 -11.43
C GLY A 108 -5.78 -15.83 -10.33
N ALA A 109 -4.49 -15.53 -10.16
CA ALA A 109 -3.71 -16.09 -9.06
C ALA A 109 -4.16 -15.53 -7.70
N GLU A 110 -4.56 -16.43 -6.81
CA GLU A 110 -4.60 -16.24 -5.34
C GLU A 110 -3.23 -16.48 -4.68
N ALA A 111 -3.07 -16.08 -3.42
CA ALA A 111 -1.85 -16.24 -2.62
C ALA A 111 -1.34 -17.69 -2.60
N VAL A 112 -2.24 -18.68 -2.54
CA VAL A 112 -1.88 -20.11 -2.57
C VAL A 112 -1.15 -20.51 -3.86
N HIS A 113 -1.37 -19.81 -4.97
CA HIS A 113 -0.70 -20.10 -6.24
C HIS A 113 0.73 -19.54 -6.30
N ILE A 114 1.11 -18.69 -5.34
CA ILE A 114 2.50 -18.28 -5.18
C ILE A 114 3.29 -19.42 -4.54
N THR A 115 2.80 -20.00 -3.43
CA THR A 115 3.61 -20.85 -2.54
C THR A 115 3.16 -22.30 -2.41
N GLU A 116 1.87 -22.60 -2.50
CA GLU A 116 1.29 -23.87 -2.04
C GLU A 116 0.80 -24.77 -3.18
N GLN A 117 0.15 -24.20 -4.19
CA GLN A 117 -0.63 -24.93 -5.18
C GLN A 117 -0.30 -24.48 -6.60
N SER A 118 -0.22 -25.43 -7.53
CA SER A 118 -0.22 -25.10 -8.95
C SER A 118 -1.55 -24.48 -9.35
N GLN A 119 -1.54 -23.55 -10.29
CA GLN A 119 -2.76 -22.89 -10.77
C GLN A 119 -3.31 -23.61 -12.01
N ASN A 120 -4.48 -24.21 -11.87
CA ASN A 120 -5.16 -24.82 -13.00
C ASN A 120 -5.71 -23.76 -13.97
N LYS A 121 -5.37 -23.88 -15.25
CA LYS A 121 -5.84 -23.05 -16.34
C LYS A 121 -6.66 -23.91 -17.29
N SER A 122 -7.98 -23.80 -17.20
CA SER A 122 -8.90 -24.44 -18.13
C SER A 122 -9.31 -23.47 -19.24
N TRP A 123 -9.38 -23.98 -20.46
CA TRP A 123 -9.98 -23.26 -21.59
C TRP A 123 -11.04 -24.10 -22.26
N LYS A 124 -12.04 -23.42 -22.80
CA LYS A 124 -13.10 -24.05 -23.59
C LYS A 124 -13.56 -23.09 -24.67
N LYS A 125 -13.37 -23.51 -25.92
CA LYS A 125 -13.88 -22.92 -27.14
C LYS A 125 -14.93 -23.86 -27.76
N MET A 126 -15.61 -23.40 -28.82
CA MET A 126 -16.81 -24.08 -29.35
C MET A 126 -16.64 -25.58 -29.64
N PHE A 127 -15.47 -26.02 -30.10
CA PHE A 127 -15.16 -27.43 -30.42
C PHE A 127 -13.84 -27.94 -29.82
N ASP A 128 -13.19 -27.12 -28.99
CA ASP A 128 -11.85 -27.39 -28.45
C ASP A 128 -11.80 -26.96 -26.99
N GLY A 129 -11.08 -27.68 -26.15
CA GLY A 129 -11.00 -27.39 -24.74
C GLY A 129 -10.00 -28.30 -24.04
N GLY A 130 -9.45 -27.78 -22.96
CA GLY A 130 -8.41 -28.46 -22.21
C GLY A 130 -8.12 -27.75 -20.90
N SER A 131 -7.12 -28.27 -20.21
CA SER A 131 -6.67 -27.71 -18.95
C SER A 131 -5.19 -28.05 -18.78
N GLU A 132 -4.41 -27.07 -18.34
CA GLU A 132 -3.01 -27.24 -17.94
C GLU A 132 -2.80 -26.62 -16.57
N ASP A 133 -1.84 -27.14 -15.83
CA ASP A 133 -1.42 -26.54 -14.56
C ASP A 133 -0.22 -25.64 -14.78
N LEU A 134 -0.30 -24.41 -14.31
CA LEU A 134 0.86 -23.56 -14.12
C LEU A 134 1.52 -23.91 -12.79
N ASP A 135 2.83 -24.04 -12.82
CA ASP A 135 3.61 -24.22 -11.60
C ASP A 135 3.35 -23.09 -10.59
N LYS A 136 3.58 -23.40 -9.32
CA LYS A 136 3.66 -22.37 -8.27
C LYS A 136 4.67 -21.31 -8.66
N GLN A 137 4.31 -20.04 -8.50
CA GLN A 137 5.20 -18.96 -8.95
C GLN A 137 6.55 -18.98 -8.23
N ILE A 138 6.59 -19.36 -6.94
CA ILE A 138 7.82 -19.45 -6.16
C ILE A 138 8.81 -20.50 -6.69
N ASP A 139 8.35 -21.48 -7.48
CA ASP A 139 9.24 -22.50 -8.05
C ASP A 139 10.25 -21.89 -9.04
N ILE A 140 10.05 -20.65 -9.48
CA ILE A 140 10.99 -19.93 -10.36
C ILE A 140 12.40 -19.85 -9.75
N PHE A 141 12.49 -19.64 -8.44
CA PHE A 141 13.76 -19.53 -7.71
C PHE A 141 14.54 -20.85 -7.72
N ASP A 142 13.84 -21.99 -7.79
CA ASP A 142 14.45 -23.31 -7.78
C ASP A 142 14.66 -23.89 -9.19
N LYS A 143 14.02 -23.30 -10.21
CA LYS A 143 14.02 -23.83 -11.59
C LYS A 143 14.87 -23.00 -12.55
N GLN A 144 14.78 -21.68 -12.48
CA GLN A 144 15.40 -20.79 -13.48
C GLN A 144 16.40 -19.81 -12.86
N VAL A 145 16.21 -19.39 -11.61
CA VAL A 145 17.06 -18.40 -10.93
C VAL A 145 18.13 -19.07 -10.04
N ILE A 146 18.55 -20.28 -10.39
CA ILE A 146 19.40 -21.11 -9.55
C ILE A 146 20.80 -20.51 -9.42
N GLY A 147 21.22 -20.19 -8.19
CA GLY A 147 22.57 -19.69 -7.90
C GLY A 147 22.81 -18.23 -8.29
N ALA A 148 21.79 -17.55 -8.83
CA ALA A 148 21.83 -16.11 -9.05
C ALA A 148 21.43 -15.37 -7.77
N THR A 149 22.00 -14.18 -7.56
CA THR A 149 21.49 -13.24 -6.56
C THR A 149 20.34 -12.49 -7.20
N VAL A 150 19.17 -12.50 -6.57
CA VAL A 150 18.00 -11.73 -7.02
C VAL A 150 18.09 -10.33 -6.41
N ASP A 151 18.00 -9.32 -7.25
CA ASP A 151 18.08 -7.91 -6.86
C ASP A 151 16.71 -7.36 -6.51
N TYR A 152 15.70 -7.68 -7.33
CA TYR A 152 14.33 -7.22 -7.12
C TYR A 152 13.30 -8.33 -7.31
N VAL A 153 12.28 -8.32 -6.45
CA VAL A 153 11.03 -9.04 -6.68
C VAL A 153 9.90 -8.04 -6.75
N THR A 154 9.07 -8.06 -7.79
CA THR A 154 7.92 -7.16 -7.91
C THR A 154 6.62 -7.97 -7.89
N LEU A 155 5.58 -7.53 -7.17
CA LEU A 155 4.31 -8.28 -7.12
C LEU A 155 3.06 -7.44 -6.81
N THR A 156 1.93 -7.86 -7.37
CA THR A 156 0.56 -7.59 -6.88
C THR A 156 -0.09 -8.92 -6.50
N ILE A 157 -0.68 -9.05 -5.31
CA ILE A 157 -1.37 -10.30 -4.94
C ILE A 157 -2.42 -10.06 -3.83
N GLY A 158 -3.47 -10.87 -3.84
CA GLY A 158 -4.49 -10.94 -2.78
C GLY A 158 -5.87 -10.45 -3.19
N GLY A 159 -6.02 -9.72 -4.31
CA GLY A 159 -7.33 -9.30 -4.81
C GLY A 159 -8.27 -10.49 -5.11
N ASN A 160 -7.72 -11.57 -5.67
CA ASN A 160 -8.48 -12.80 -5.92
C ASN A 160 -8.87 -13.52 -4.62
N ASP A 161 -7.99 -13.53 -3.61
CA ASP A 161 -8.30 -14.10 -2.28
C ASP A 161 -9.49 -13.38 -1.63
N LEU A 162 -9.69 -12.08 -1.92
CA LEU A 162 -10.85 -11.31 -1.44
C LEU A 162 -12.15 -11.59 -2.19
N GLY A 163 -12.09 -12.23 -3.36
CA GLY A 163 -13.25 -12.37 -4.24
C GLY A 163 -13.57 -11.08 -5.00
N PHE A 164 -12.55 -10.27 -5.35
CA PHE A 164 -12.77 -9.01 -6.05
C PHE A 164 -13.49 -9.16 -7.40
N GLY A 165 -13.30 -10.29 -8.10
CA GLY A 165 -14.07 -10.62 -9.30
C GLY A 165 -15.58 -10.77 -9.05
N ASP A 166 -15.97 -11.28 -7.87
CA ASP A 166 -17.37 -11.42 -7.47
C ASP A 166 -17.98 -10.04 -7.15
N ILE A 167 -17.20 -9.13 -6.56
CA ILE A 167 -17.60 -7.73 -6.32
C ILE A 167 -17.92 -7.03 -7.65
N VAL A 168 -17.03 -7.14 -8.64
CA VAL A 168 -17.24 -6.57 -9.99
C VAL A 168 -18.47 -7.19 -10.66
N THR A 169 -18.63 -8.50 -10.55
CA THR A 169 -19.78 -9.22 -11.13
C THR A 169 -21.09 -8.75 -10.49
N ALA A 170 -21.13 -8.63 -9.15
CA ALA A 170 -22.30 -8.14 -8.43
C ALA A 170 -22.67 -6.71 -8.84
N ALA A 171 -21.67 -5.83 -9.01
CA ALA A 171 -21.90 -4.47 -9.47
C ALA A 171 -22.44 -4.42 -10.91
N ALA A 172 -21.87 -5.22 -11.83
CA ALA A 172 -22.31 -5.28 -13.22
C ALA A 172 -23.77 -5.74 -13.33
N VAL A 173 -24.12 -6.78 -12.59
CA VAL A 173 -25.48 -7.33 -12.56
C VAL A 173 -26.48 -6.34 -11.92
N ASN A 174 -26.10 -5.66 -10.84
CA ASN A 174 -26.93 -4.62 -10.22
C ASN A 174 -27.14 -3.41 -11.14
N GLY A 175 -26.10 -2.97 -11.85
CA GLY A 175 -26.19 -1.92 -12.85
C GLY A 175 -27.15 -2.27 -13.99
N LEU A 176 -27.07 -3.51 -14.51
CA LEU A 176 -27.97 -4.00 -15.55
C LEU A 176 -29.44 -4.10 -15.10
N ASN A 177 -29.69 -4.46 -13.83
CA ASN A 177 -31.04 -4.48 -13.26
C ASN A 177 -31.71 -3.10 -13.19
N ARG A 178 -30.92 -2.01 -13.23
CA ARG A 178 -31.39 -0.61 -13.26
C ARG A 178 -31.59 -0.07 -14.69
N ALA A 179 -31.17 -0.81 -15.72
CA ALA A 179 -31.33 -0.40 -17.12
C ALA A 179 -32.78 -0.64 -17.63
N PRO A 180 -33.33 0.22 -18.51
CA PRO A 180 -34.66 0.04 -19.09
C PRO A 180 -34.80 -1.23 -19.96
N ASP A 181 -36.05 -1.70 -20.08
CA ASP A 181 -36.56 -3.08 -20.28
C ASP A 181 -36.02 -3.99 -21.41
N VAL A 182 -34.98 -3.61 -22.16
CA VAL A 182 -34.39 -4.46 -23.21
C VAL A 182 -33.47 -5.55 -22.63
N TRP A 183 -32.80 -5.26 -21.50
CA TRP A 183 -31.83 -6.16 -20.85
C TRP A 183 -32.30 -6.67 -19.48
N GLY A 184 -33.11 -5.89 -18.76
CA GLY A 184 -33.50 -6.18 -17.37
C GLY A 184 -34.45 -7.36 -17.17
N LYS A 185 -35.15 -7.84 -18.21
CA LYS A 185 -36.15 -8.92 -18.06
C LYS A 185 -35.54 -10.32 -17.93
N ALA A 186 -34.42 -10.60 -18.59
CA ALA A 186 -33.74 -11.90 -18.51
C ALA A 186 -32.95 -12.10 -17.21
N ILE A 187 -32.56 -10.99 -16.56
CA ILE A 187 -31.74 -10.98 -15.35
C ILE A 187 -32.61 -11.17 -14.10
N ARG A 188 -33.84 -10.64 -14.08
CA ARG A 188 -34.76 -10.66 -12.92
C ARG A 188 -35.19 -12.04 -12.40
N ASP A 189 -35.02 -13.12 -13.18
CA ASP A 189 -35.61 -14.44 -12.90
C ASP A 189 -34.67 -15.46 -12.21
N ARG A 190 -33.49 -15.06 -11.69
CA ARG A 190 -32.56 -16.01 -11.03
C ARG A 190 -32.30 -15.74 -9.54
N ASP A 191 -32.45 -16.78 -8.72
CA ASP A 191 -32.35 -16.77 -7.25
C ASP A 191 -31.00 -16.33 -6.66
N TYR A 192 -29.94 -16.16 -7.46
CA TYR A 192 -28.65 -15.61 -7.01
C TYR A 192 -28.66 -14.08 -6.80
N LEU A 193 -29.80 -13.41 -7.04
CA LEU A 193 -29.95 -11.94 -7.09
C LEU A 193 -30.57 -11.29 -5.85
N ARG A 194 -30.87 -12.06 -4.80
CA ARG A 194 -31.20 -11.56 -3.47
C ARG A 194 -30.14 -12.19 -2.57
N VAL A 195 -29.23 -11.47 -1.93
CA VAL A 195 -29.45 -10.58 -0.78
C VAL A 195 -28.19 -9.70 -0.62
N GLY A 196 -28.30 -8.35 -0.59
CA GLY A 196 -27.25 -7.49 -0.01
C GLY A 196 -26.72 -6.26 -0.75
N GLY A 197 -26.56 -6.32 -2.08
CA GLY A 197 -25.89 -5.27 -2.86
C GLY A 197 -24.36 -5.28 -2.72
N VAL A 198 -23.66 -4.38 -3.45
CA VAL A 198 -22.18 -4.29 -3.47
C VAL A 198 -21.58 -4.09 -2.06
N GLY A 199 -22.26 -3.33 -1.20
CA GLY A 199 -21.80 -3.08 0.17
C GLY A 199 -21.68 -4.34 1.03
N LEU A 200 -22.63 -5.28 0.97
CA LEU A 200 -22.52 -6.53 1.74
C LEU A 200 -21.38 -7.42 1.23
N VAL A 201 -21.19 -7.50 -0.10
CA VAL A 201 -20.08 -8.28 -0.68
C VAL A 201 -18.73 -7.68 -0.25
N MET A 202 -18.63 -6.35 -0.18
CA MET A 202 -17.44 -5.68 0.34
C MET A 202 -17.20 -5.95 1.83
N GLU A 203 -18.23 -5.94 2.68
CA GLU A 203 -18.10 -6.29 4.09
C GLU A 203 -17.63 -7.74 4.29
N GLU A 204 -18.17 -8.68 3.50
CA GLU A 204 -17.74 -10.08 3.52
C GLU A 204 -16.29 -10.24 3.07
N ALA A 205 -15.87 -9.51 2.02
CA ALA A 205 -14.50 -9.50 1.54
C ALA A 205 -13.52 -8.99 2.61
N LEU A 206 -13.83 -7.87 3.29
CA LEU A 206 -13.01 -7.34 4.39
C LEU A 206 -12.97 -8.30 5.60
N ALA A 207 -14.10 -8.95 5.91
CA ALA A 207 -14.12 -9.96 6.96
C ALA A 207 -13.28 -11.19 6.62
N LYS A 208 -13.29 -11.63 5.34
CA LYS A 208 -12.43 -12.70 4.83
C LYS A 208 -10.95 -12.29 4.89
N PHE A 209 -10.65 -11.03 4.57
CA PHE A 209 -9.31 -10.50 4.65
C PHE A 209 -8.69 -10.70 6.03
N GLU A 210 -9.36 -10.20 7.06
CA GLU A 210 -8.87 -10.25 8.44
C GLU A 210 -8.75 -11.67 8.98
N LYS A 211 -9.67 -12.57 8.59
CA LYS A 211 -9.68 -13.95 9.08
C LYS A 211 -8.65 -14.84 8.39
N GLU A 212 -8.40 -14.62 7.11
CA GLU A 212 -7.70 -15.60 6.26
C GLU A 212 -6.62 -14.95 5.38
N THR A 213 -7.00 -13.99 4.51
CA THR A 213 -6.11 -13.47 3.47
C THR A 213 -4.86 -12.82 4.05
N LYS A 214 -4.99 -12.05 5.14
CA LYS A 214 -3.87 -11.38 5.80
C LYS A 214 -2.75 -12.36 6.20
N LYS A 215 -3.12 -13.52 6.72
CA LYS A 215 -2.17 -14.58 7.10
C LYS A 215 -1.47 -15.16 5.88
N LYS A 216 -2.24 -15.52 4.84
CA LYS A 216 -1.71 -16.07 3.58
C LYS A 216 -0.73 -15.10 2.92
N LEU A 217 -1.04 -13.80 2.90
CA LEU A 217 -0.14 -12.77 2.35
C LEU A 217 1.16 -12.68 3.13
N SER A 218 1.13 -12.69 4.47
CA SER A 218 2.37 -12.73 5.26
C SER A 218 3.20 -13.97 4.95
N GLU A 219 2.56 -15.14 4.84
CA GLU A 219 3.23 -16.40 4.50
C GLU A 219 3.87 -16.36 3.11
N VAL A 220 3.20 -15.75 2.12
CA VAL A 220 3.77 -15.49 0.78
C VAL A 220 5.01 -14.61 0.87
N TYR A 221 4.94 -13.48 1.58
CA TYR A 221 6.06 -12.56 1.72
C TYR A 221 7.25 -13.21 2.42
N ASP A 222 7.01 -13.97 3.49
CA ASP A 222 8.05 -14.70 4.21
C ASP A 222 8.72 -15.76 3.32
N ALA A 223 7.94 -16.46 2.50
CA ALA A 223 8.46 -17.45 1.56
C ALA A 223 9.31 -16.82 0.45
N ILE A 224 8.89 -15.68 -0.11
CA ILE A 224 9.69 -14.94 -1.11
C ILE A 224 11.00 -14.48 -0.49
N ARG A 225 10.98 -13.88 0.71
CA ARG A 225 12.19 -13.44 1.43
C ARG A 225 13.14 -14.61 1.69
N GLN A 226 12.64 -15.80 2.03
CA GLN A 226 13.48 -16.98 2.21
C GLN A 226 14.17 -17.43 0.93
N LYS A 227 13.50 -17.31 -0.23
CA LYS A 227 14.07 -17.66 -1.54
C LYS A 227 14.99 -16.59 -2.12
N ALA A 228 14.73 -15.32 -1.80
CA ALA A 228 15.45 -14.17 -2.30
C ALA A 228 15.90 -13.27 -1.14
N PRO A 229 16.83 -13.74 -0.27
CA PRO A 229 17.19 -13.04 0.97
C PRO A 229 17.78 -11.65 0.76
N ASN A 230 18.43 -11.43 -0.37
CA ASN A 230 19.09 -10.15 -0.71
C ASN A 230 18.22 -9.23 -1.56
N ALA A 231 17.08 -9.69 -2.06
CA ALA A 231 16.26 -8.89 -2.97
C ALA A 231 15.52 -7.78 -2.22
N THR A 232 15.33 -6.64 -2.87
CA THR A 232 14.28 -5.70 -2.47
C THR A 232 12.94 -6.20 -3.04
N ILE A 233 11.96 -6.41 -2.16
CA ILE A 233 10.66 -6.95 -2.54
C ILE A 233 9.64 -5.81 -2.61
N ILE A 234 9.23 -5.45 -3.82
CA ILE A 234 8.36 -4.32 -4.11
C ILE A 234 6.94 -4.84 -4.36
N VAL A 235 6.05 -4.59 -3.41
CA VAL A 235 4.63 -4.96 -3.49
C VAL A 235 3.83 -3.75 -3.91
N ALA A 236 3.19 -3.79 -5.07
CA ALA A 236 2.28 -2.74 -5.49
C ALA A 236 0.84 -3.03 -5.00
N GLY A 237 0.16 -1.99 -4.52
CA GLY A 237 -1.27 -2.03 -4.18
C GLY A 237 -2.16 -2.03 -5.42
N TYR A 238 -3.45 -1.79 -5.23
CA TYR A 238 -4.45 -1.70 -6.30
C TYR A 238 -5.02 -0.28 -6.42
N PRO A 239 -5.35 0.21 -7.63
CA PRO A 239 -5.90 1.54 -7.83
C PRO A 239 -7.38 1.60 -7.46
N HIS A 240 -7.90 2.81 -7.24
CA HIS A 240 -9.35 3.02 -7.24
C HIS A 240 -9.93 2.66 -8.60
N LEU A 241 -11.10 2.02 -8.59
CA LEU A 241 -11.69 1.47 -9.80
C LEU A 241 -12.92 2.23 -10.28
N ALA A 242 -13.66 2.84 -9.35
CA ALA A 242 -14.89 3.56 -9.65
C ALA A 242 -14.69 5.07 -9.44
N PRO A 243 -15.26 5.94 -10.28
CA PRO A 243 -15.22 7.38 -10.06
C PRO A 243 -15.98 7.73 -8.78
N LYS A 244 -15.50 8.73 -8.03
CA LYS A 244 -16.08 9.13 -6.73
C LYS A 244 -17.59 9.41 -6.81
N ASP A 245 -18.04 10.07 -7.87
CA ASP A 245 -19.45 10.46 -8.06
C ASP A 245 -20.29 9.33 -8.69
N GLY A 246 -19.74 8.11 -8.80
CA GLY A 246 -20.29 7.02 -9.59
C GLY A 246 -19.99 7.16 -11.09
N GLY A 247 -20.23 6.09 -11.84
CA GLY A 247 -19.91 6.05 -13.27
C GLY A 247 -20.21 4.69 -13.90
N GLY A 248 -20.71 4.71 -15.14
CA GLY A 248 -21.08 3.50 -15.87
C GLY A 248 -22.13 2.67 -15.12
N ILE A 249 -21.71 1.52 -14.60
CA ILE A 249 -22.57 0.59 -13.85
C ILE A 249 -22.64 0.88 -12.34
N PHE A 250 -21.73 1.71 -11.82
CA PHE A 250 -21.63 2.02 -10.39
C PHE A 250 -22.42 3.28 -10.06
N ASN A 251 -23.28 3.22 -9.04
CA ASN A 251 -23.75 4.45 -8.40
C ASN A 251 -22.72 4.96 -7.38
N GLU A 252 -22.92 6.19 -6.88
CA GLU A 252 -22.04 6.85 -5.91
C GLU A 252 -21.77 5.98 -4.66
N VAL A 253 -22.80 5.37 -4.07
CA VAL A 253 -22.66 4.52 -2.88
C VAL A 253 -21.86 3.25 -3.15
N GLU A 254 -22.05 2.65 -4.33
CA GLU A 254 -21.29 1.46 -4.76
C GLU A 254 -19.83 1.82 -5.04
N ALA A 255 -19.60 2.96 -5.69
CA ALA A 255 -18.26 3.48 -5.96
C ALA A 255 -17.51 3.78 -4.65
N GLU A 256 -18.15 4.48 -3.71
CA GLU A 256 -17.60 4.74 -2.37
C GLU A 256 -17.27 3.43 -1.64
N SER A 257 -18.17 2.45 -1.67
CA SER A 257 -17.98 1.16 -1.00
C SER A 257 -16.79 0.38 -1.57
N ILE A 258 -16.63 0.36 -2.90
CA ILE A 258 -15.52 -0.32 -3.57
C ILE A 258 -14.20 0.39 -3.27
N ASN A 259 -14.15 1.71 -3.44
CA ASN A 259 -12.92 2.49 -3.24
C ASN A 259 -12.46 2.44 -1.78
N LYS A 260 -13.37 2.54 -0.81
CA LYS A 260 -13.05 2.37 0.62
C LYS A 260 -12.53 0.97 0.95
N GLY A 261 -13.05 -0.05 0.27
CA GLY A 261 -12.54 -1.41 0.38
C GLY A 261 -11.11 -1.54 -0.12
N ILE A 262 -10.81 -0.92 -1.27
CA ILE A 262 -9.45 -0.85 -1.83
C ILE A 262 -8.52 -0.07 -0.89
N ASP A 263 -8.98 1.03 -0.31
CA ASP A 263 -8.22 1.81 0.67
C ASP A 263 -7.82 0.96 1.87
N THR A 264 -8.81 0.24 2.42
CA THR A 264 -8.60 -0.65 3.56
C THR A 264 -7.62 -1.77 3.19
N PHE A 265 -7.78 -2.38 2.02
CA PHE A 265 -6.94 -3.48 1.58
C PHE A 265 -5.49 -3.04 1.35
N ASN A 266 -5.27 -1.93 0.64
CA ASN A 266 -3.94 -1.34 0.44
C ASN A 266 -3.29 -0.95 1.78
N SER A 267 -4.06 -0.36 2.69
CA SER A 267 -3.57 0.00 4.04
C SER A 267 -3.07 -1.23 4.80
N GLU A 268 -3.82 -2.33 4.76
CA GLU A 268 -3.43 -3.56 5.46
C GLU A 268 -2.24 -4.28 4.80
N ILE A 269 -2.14 -4.27 3.46
CA ILE A 269 -0.93 -4.73 2.76
C ILE A 269 0.28 -3.90 3.22
N GLY A 270 0.16 -2.57 3.24
CA GLY A 270 1.21 -1.67 3.73
C GLY A 270 1.64 -2.01 5.16
N LYS A 271 0.68 -2.23 6.07
CA LYS A 271 0.97 -2.65 7.46
C LYS A 271 1.72 -3.97 7.55
N LEU A 272 1.39 -4.96 6.71
CA LEU A 272 2.10 -6.24 6.66
C LEU A 272 3.55 -6.09 6.19
N ILE A 273 3.78 -5.18 5.25
CA ILE A 273 5.08 -4.94 4.63
C ILE A 273 6.01 -4.13 5.53
N VAL A 274 5.49 -3.08 6.18
CA VAL A 274 6.30 -2.22 7.07
C VAL A 274 6.97 -3.01 8.20
N ALA A 275 6.40 -4.16 8.58
CA ALA A 275 6.97 -5.06 9.56
C ALA A 275 8.06 -6.01 9.01
N LYS A 276 8.46 -5.91 7.73
CA LYS A 276 9.36 -6.84 7.05
C LYS A 276 10.57 -6.14 6.42
N ASP A 277 11.74 -6.77 6.55
CA ASP A 277 13.01 -6.24 6.06
C ASP A 277 13.09 -6.22 4.52
N ASN A 278 13.60 -5.12 3.95
CA ASN A 278 13.79 -4.91 2.52
C ASN A 278 12.51 -5.14 1.68
N PHE A 279 11.35 -4.81 2.24
CA PHE A 279 10.10 -4.71 1.49
C PHE A 279 9.72 -3.24 1.26
N GLU A 280 9.12 -2.97 0.11
CA GLU A 280 8.61 -1.67 -0.27
C GLU A 280 7.14 -1.82 -0.69
N PHE A 281 6.27 -0.94 -0.19
CA PHE A 281 4.89 -0.86 -0.65
C PHE A 281 4.73 0.30 -1.63
N VAL A 282 4.13 0.04 -2.79
CA VAL A 282 3.82 1.07 -3.79
C VAL A 282 2.33 1.33 -3.80
N ASP A 283 1.92 2.49 -3.29
CA ASP A 283 0.55 2.95 -3.44
C ASP A 283 0.34 3.54 -4.84
N VAL A 284 -0.44 2.85 -5.66
CA VAL A 284 -0.71 3.28 -7.04
C VAL A 284 -1.92 4.20 -7.15
N ARG A 285 -2.74 4.37 -6.08
CA ARG A 285 -3.95 5.19 -6.13
C ARG A 285 -3.69 6.63 -6.61
N PRO A 286 -2.63 7.33 -6.16
CA PRO A 286 -2.35 8.70 -6.65
C PRO A 286 -2.16 8.77 -8.18
N ALA A 287 -1.52 7.77 -8.79
CA ALA A 287 -1.28 7.72 -10.23
C ALA A 287 -2.57 7.44 -11.05
N PHE A 288 -3.64 7.01 -10.39
CA PHE A 288 -4.92 6.66 -11.01
C PHE A 288 -6.06 7.62 -10.63
N ASN A 289 -5.82 8.59 -9.76
CA ASN A 289 -6.84 9.54 -9.29
C ASN A 289 -7.37 10.39 -10.47
N GLY A 290 -8.68 10.36 -10.69
CA GLY A 290 -9.33 11.01 -11.84
C GLY A 290 -9.24 10.21 -13.15
N HIS A 291 -8.65 9.01 -13.11
CA HIS A 291 -8.49 8.08 -14.23
C HIS A 291 -9.16 6.72 -13.96
N GLU A 292 -10.14 6.68 -13.06
CA GLU A 292 -10.91 5.48 -12.72
C GLU A 292 -11.76 5.01 -13.91
N ALA A 293 -12.35 3.81 -13.82
CA ALA A 293 -13.19 3.29 -14.90
C ALA A 293 -14.32 4.27 -15.24
N TYR A 294 -14.63 4.41 -16.53
CA TYR A 294 -15.71 5.27 -17.05
C TYR A 294 -15.47 6.79 -16.93
N THR A 295 -14.27 7.23 -16.51
CA THR A 295 -13.85 8.62 -16.69
C THR A 295 -13.48 8.91 -18.15
N ASP A 296 -13.42 10.19 -18.53
CA ASP A 296 -13.03 10.59 -19.90
C ASP A 296 -11.59 10.19 -20.24
N ASP A 297 -10.68 10.20 -19.24
CA ASP A 297 -9.28 9.76 -19.38
C ASP A 297 -9.01 8.49 -18.56
N SER A 298 -9.81 7.46 -18.78
CA SER A 298 -9.78 6.21 -18.02
C SER A 298 -8.45 5.44 -18.20
N TYR A 299 -7.83 5.05 -17.09
CA TYR A 299 -6.69 4.13 -17.02
C TYR A 299 -7.13 2.70 -16.69
N ILE A 300 -8.35 2.54 -16.18
CA ILE A 300 -9.00 1.25 -15.93
C ILE A 300 -9.98 0.95 -17.06
N LYS A 301 -10.06 -0.29 -17.51
CA LYS A 301 -11.10 -0.73 -18.45
C LYS A 301 -12.43 -0.78 -17.72
N GLY A 302 -13.49 -0.24 -18.33
CA GLY A 302 -14.86 -0.48 -17.87
C GLY A 302 -15.24 -1.96 -17.92
N VAL A 303 -16.46 -2.28 -17.47
CA VAL A 303 -17.00 -3.63 -17.62
C VAL A 303 -17.25 -3.93 -19.10
N ILE A 304 -16.59 -4.97 -19.58
CA ILE A 304 -16.70 -5.46 -20.95
C ILE A 304 -17.69 -6.61 -20.95
N PHE A 305 -18.84 -6.41 -21.58
CA PHE A 305 -19.87 -7.43 -21.66
C PHE A 305 -19.57 -8.44 -22.77
N GLY A 306 -19.55 -9.73 -22.41
CA GLY A 306 -19.25 -10.86 -23.27
C GLY A 306 -17.76 -11.24 -23.30
N PRO A 307 -17.45 -12.50 -23.68
CA PRO A 307 -16.07 -12.99 -23.71
C PRO A 307 -15.26 -12.32 -24.83
N GLN A 308 -13.96 -12.16 -24.60
CA GLN A 308 -12.96 -11.70 -25.56
C GLN A 308 -12.19 -12.87 -26.17
N ASP A 309 -11.49 -12.63 -27.28
CA ASP A 309 -10.87 -13.67 -28.11
C ASP A 309 -9.81 -14.52 -27.38
N GLN A 310 -9.13 -13.95 -26.38
CA GLN A 310 -8.18 -14.69 -25.54
C GLN A 310 -8.74 -15.08 -24.16
N ASP A 311 -9.98 -14.76 -23.81
CA ASP A 311 -10.57 -15.30 -22.57
C ASP A 311 -10.51 -16.83 -22.62
N LEU A 312 -9.93 -17.47 -21.59
CA LEU A 312 -9.72 -18.93 -21.61
C LEU A 312 -11.04 -19.68 -21.72
N ASN A 313 -12.08 -19.24 -21.02
CA ASN A 313 -13.40 -19.84 -21.07
C ASN A 313 -14.38 -18.93 -21.84
N GLN A 314 -14.70 -19.32 -23.09
CA GLN A 314 -15.63 -18.59 -23.97
C GLN A 314 -17.00 -19.27 -24.11
N VAL A 315 -17.25 -20.35 -23.36
CA VAL A 315 -18.46 -21.15 -23.56
C VAL A 315 -19.66 -20.56 -22.85
N PHE A 316 -20.65 -20.14 -23.63
CA PHE A 316 -22.05 -19.94 -23.24
C PHE A 316 -22.60 -21.19 -22.53
N GLY A 317 -22.37 -21.28 -21.21
CA GLY A 317 -22.71 -22.49 -20.45
C GLY A 317 -22.17 -22.51 -19.02
N ASP A 318 -22.30 -21.38 -18.33
CA ASP A 318 -22.42 -21.22 -16.88
C ASP A 318 -22.90 -19.78 -16.69
N GLU A 319 -24.15 -19.62 -16.28
CA GLU A 319 -24.97 -18.46 -16.69
C GLU A 319 -24.64 -17.12 -16.01
N ALA A 320 -23.62 -17.05 -15.14
CA ALA A 320 -23.15 -15.79 -14.55
C ALA A 320 -21.69 -15.43 -14.92
N LYS A 321 -20.81 -16.42 -15.17
CA LYS A 321 -19.37 -16.21 -15.43
C LYS A 321 -19.04 -15.83 -16.88
N ASN A 322 -20.03 -15.83 -17.78
CA ASN A 322 -19.83 -15.64 -19.22
C ASN A 322 -20.31 -14.28 -19.74
N TRP A 323 -20.75 -13.37 -18.87
CA TRP A 323 -21.29 -12.08 -19.29
C TRP A 323 -20.29 -10.94 -19.17
N VAL A 324 -19.21 -11.12 -18.41
CA VAL A 324 -18.19 -10.10 -18.17
C VAL A 324 -16.84 -10.72 -18.54
N SER A 325 -16.13 -10.10 -19.47
CA SER A 325 -14.78 -10.55 -19.83
C SER A 325 -13.83 -10.44 -18.64
N ALA A 326 -12.85 -11.33 -18.57
CA ALA A 326 -11.75 -11.24 -17.60
C ALA A 326 -10.96 -9.93 -17.74
N TYR A 327 -11.06 -9.24 -18.89
CA TYR A 327 -10.39 -7.96 -19.15
C TYR A 327 -11.02 -6.81 -18.37
N SER A 328 -12.26 -6.99 -17.90
CA SER A 328 -13.02 -5.94 -17.21
C SER A 328 -12.30 -5.48 -15.95
N MET A 329 -12.36 -4.18 -15.66
CA MET A 329 -11.82 -3.58 -14.44
C MET A 329 -10.31 -3.75 -14.24
N HIS A 330 -9.55 -4.05 -15.30
CA HIS A 330 -8.09 -4.10 -15.28
C HIS A 330 -7.47 -2.83 -15.88
N PRO A 331 -6.21 -2.49 -15.54
CA PRO A 331 -5.53 -1.38 -16.18
C PRO A 331 -5.42 -1.57 -17.69
N ASN A 332 -5.75 -0.55 -18.46
CA ASN A 332 -5.46 -0.48 -19.90
C ASN A 332 -4.01 -0.07 -20.15
N GLU A 333 -3.61 0.14 -21.40
CA GLU A 333 -2.24 0.54 -21.75
C GLU A 333 -1.73 1.77 -20.96
N LYS A 334 -2.56 2.81 -20.79
CA LYS A 334 -2.21 3.98 -19.97
C LYS A 334 -2.07 3.61 -18.49
N GLY A 335 -2.98 2.80 -17.97
CA GLY A 335 -2.89 2.30 -16.59
C GLY A 335 -1.68 1.39 -16.35
N GLN A 336 -1.27 0.58 -17.32
CA GLN A 336 -0.03 -0.20 -17.23
C GLN A 336 1.19 0.73 -17.18
N ALA A 337 1.21 1.80 -17.97
CA ALA A 337 2.27 2.81 -17.88
C ALA A 337 2.27 3.55 -16.54
N ALA A 338 1.11 3.91 -15.99
CA ALA A 338 0.99 4.54 -14.68
C ALA A 338 1.48 3.62 -13.54
N TYR A 339 1.15 2.33 -13.59
CA TYR A 339 1.72 1.32 -12.68
C TYR A 339 3.24 1.26 -12.78
N ALA A 340 3.76 1.21 -14.02
CA ALA A 340 5.19 1.13 -14.26
C ALA A 340 5.90 2.36 -13.70
N GLU A 341 5.35 3.56 -13.90
CA GLU A 341 5.89 4.81 -13.36
C GLU A 341 5.92 4.80 -11.82
N ALA A 342 4.83 4.41 -11.18
CA ALA A 342 4.74 4.35 -9.72
C ALA A 342 5.78 3.37 -9.12
N VAL A 343 5.94 2.19 -9.73
CA VAL A 343 6.93 1.20 -9.27
C VAL A 343 8.36 1.61 -9.64
N GLN A 344 8.55 2.22 -10.82
CA GLN A 344 9.84 2.72 -11.26
C GLN A 344 10.36 3.84 -10.35
N ALA A 345 9.48 4.69 -9.82
CA ALA A 345 9.85 5.71 -8.85
C ALA A 345 10.55 5.10 -7.62
N VAL A 346 10.05 3.98 -7.11
CA VAL A 346 10.70 3.24 -6.01
C VAL A 346 12.04 2.66 -6.44
N ILE A 347 12.13 2.02 -7.61
CA ILE A 347 13.40 1.50 -8.13
C ILE A 347 14.45 2.62 -8.28
N ASN A 348 14.05 3.77 -8.83
CA ASN A 348 14.93 4.92 -9.00
C ASN A 348 15.40 5.49 -7.66
N ARG A 349 14.50 5.54 -6.66
CA ARG A 349 14.82 5.98 -5.30
C ARG A 349 15.85 5.07 -4.63
N LEU A 350 15.76 3.77 -4.86
CA LEU A 350 16.70 2.77 -4.32
C LEU A 350 18.09 2.86 -4.98
N GLY A 351 18.18 3.37 -6.21
CA GLY A 351 19.43 3.49 -6.97
C GLY A 351 19.96 2.14 -7.50
N PRO A 352 21.11 2.15 -8.22
CA PRO A 352 21.74 0.94 -8.76
C PRO A 352 22.18 0.01 -7.63
N VAL A 353 21.89 -1.29 -7.76
CA VAL A 353 22.37 -2.32 -6.82
C VAL A 353 23.86 -2.60 -7.13
N ALA A 354 24.76 -1.76 -6.64
CA ALA A 354 26.20 -1.99 -6.77
C ALA A 354 26.96 -1.76 -5.46
N ALA A 355 27.55 -2.86 -4.99
CA ALA A 355 28.76 -3.01 -4.19
C ALA A 355 29.42 -1.73 -3.61
N ASN A 356 29.46 -1.69 -2.28
CA ASN A 356 30.32 -0.89 -1.38
C ASN A 356 29.89 0.55 -1.04
N ASP A 357 29.44 0.68 0.22
CA ASP A 357 29.84 1.69 1.19
C ASP A 357 29.90 3.17 0.75
N ALA A 358 28.75 3.83 0.85
CA ALA A 358 28.57 4.98 1.74
C ALA A 358 27.07 5.11 2.05
N GLU A 359 26.70 4.84 3.29
CA GLU A 359 25.40 5.13 3.87
C GLU A 359 25.13 6.65 3.68
N VAL A 360 24.36 7.02 2.65
CA VAL A 360 23.76 8.35 2.60
C VAL A 360 22.53 8.26 3.49
N ASP A 361 22.72 8.59 4.77
CA ASP A 361 21.65 8.74 5.73
C ASP A 361 20.78 9.92 5.27
N SER A 362 19.76 9.62 4.48
CA SER A 362 18.73 10.58 4.11
C SER A 362 17.90 10.86 5.36
N THR A 363 18.17 11.95 6.05
CA THR A 363 17.37 12.35 7.20
C THR A 363 16.13 13.10 6.74
N VAL A 364 14.95 12.69 7.21
CA VAL A 364 13.70 13.43 7.02
C VAL A 364 13.33 14.08 8.34
N ALA A 365 13.04 15.37 8.33
CA ALA A 365 12.53 16.08 9.49
C ALA A 365 11.01 16.25 9.38
N MET A 366 10.28 15.78 10.39
CA MET A 366 8.83 15.88 10.45
C MET A 366 8.38 16.60 11.71
N SER A 367 7.40 17.50 11.59
CA SER A 367 6.69 18.09 12.73
C SER A 367 5.22 17.66 12.71
N LEU A 368 4.79 16.96 13.76
CA LEU A 368 3.38 16.69 14.04
C LEU A 368 2.82 17.84 14.87
N VAL A 369 1.93 18.64 14.28
CA VAL A 369 1.38 19.86 14.88
C VAL A 369 -0.09 19.63 15.25
N PHE A 370 -0.36 19.44 16.53
CA PHE A 370 -1.70 19.13 17.04
C PHE A 370 -2.46 20.37 17.48
N ASP A 371 -3.65 20.53 16.94
CA ASP A 371 -4.70 21.31 17.59
C ASP A 371 -5.11 20.60 18.89
N VAL A 372 -4.96 21.31 19.99
CA VAL A 372 -5.40 20.87 21.31
C VAL A 372 -6.40 21.88 21.88
N SER A 373 -7.15 22.58 21.04
CA SER A 373 -8.24 23.46 21.46
C SER A 373 -9.39 22.69 22.11
N GLY A 374 -10.28 23.39 22.81
CA GLY A 374 -11.42 22.77 23.48
C GLY A 374 -12.35 21.98 22.56
N SER A 375 -12.51 22.40 21.30
CA SER A 375 -13.34 21.70 20.29
C SER A 375 -12.77 20.34 19.89
N MET A 376 -11.48 20.11 20.13
CA MET A 376 -10.84 18.80 19.92
C MET A 376 -11.23 17.76 21.00
N ASN A 377 -11.95 18.17 22.05
CA ASN A 377 -12.54 17.26 23.03
C ASN A 377 -13.91 16.71 22.59
N GLU A 378 -14.50 17.26 21.53
CA GLU A 378 -15.75 16.76 20.95
C GLU A 378 -15.54 15.41 20.27
N ASN A 379 -16.64 14.69 20.05
CA ASN A 379 -16.60 13.39 19.38
C ASN A 379 -16.07 13.53 17.95
N SER A 380 -15.17 12.62 17.59
CA SER A 380 -14.70 12.42 16.23
C SER A 380 -15.78 11.82 15.33
N ALA A 381 -15.53 11.83 14.02
CA ALA A 381 -16.36 11.10 13.05
C ALA A 381 -16.21 9.57 13.20
N ILE A 382 -15.19 9.10 13.92
CA ILE A 382 -14.83 7.69 14.07
C ILE A 382 -15.08 7.22 15.52
N GLY A 383 -16.24 6.62 15.74
CA GLY A 383 -16.47 5.66 16.84
C GLY A 383 -16.06 6.09 18.26
N GLY A 384 -16.90 6.90 18.92
CA GLY A 384 -16.93 7.05 20.39
C GLY A 384 -15.70 7.69 21.07
N MET A 385 -14.68 8.09 20.31
CA MET A 385 -13.49 8.80 20.79
C MET A 385 -13.59 10.29 20.47
N SER A 386 -12.88 11.14 21.24
CA SER A 386 -12.75 12.55 20.89
C SER A 386 -11.84 12.75 19.67
N LYS A 387 -11.99 13.87 18.95
CA LYS A 387 -11.14 14.27 17.82
C LYS A 387 -9.64 14.19 18.19
N LEU A 388 -9.26 14.71 19.36
CA LEU A 388 -7.89 14.63 19.85
C LEU A 388 -7.44 13.19 20.13
N ALA A 389 -8.32 12.34 20.68
CA ALA A 389 -7.97 10.94 20.94
C ALA A 389 -7.73 10.17 19.64
N SER A 390 -8.52 10.46 18.60
CA SER A 390 -8.30 9.91 17.25
C SER A 390 -6.99 10.39 16.65
N ALA A 391 -6.73 11.71 16.68
CA ALA A 391 -5.49 12.30 16.19
C ALA A 391 -4.25 11.69 16.87
N LYS A 392 -4.31 11.52 18.20
CA LYS A 392 -3.24 10.84 18.97
C LYS A 392 -3.05 9.41 18.51
N LYS A 393 -4.12 8.62 18.43
CA LYS A 393 -4.06 7.20 18.06
C LYS A 393 -3.40 7.03 16.69
N GLN A 394 -3.87 7.78 15.68
CA GLN A 394 -3.31 7.71 14.33
C GLN A 394 -1.81 8.09 14.34
N SER A 395 -1.43 9.07 15.16
CA SER A 395 -0.04 9.54 15.21
C SER A 395 0.87 8.54 15.93
N THR A 396 0.40 7.90 17.01
CA THR A 396 1.16 6.85 17.70
C THR A 396 1.27 5.59 16.85
N ASP A 397 0.24 5.26 16.07
CA ASP A 397 0.29 4.14 15.11
C ASP A 397 1.36 4.41 14.04
N PHE A 398 1.43 5.66 13.54
CA PHE A 398 2.47 6.11 12.61
C PHE A 398 3.89 6.11 13.23
N VAL A 399 4.06 6.66 14.42
CA VAL A 399 5.37 6.67 15.10
C VAL A 399 5.86 5.24 15.36
N SER A 400 4.94 4.32 15.67
CA SER A 400 5.26 2.90 15.81
C SER A 400 5.65 2.25 14.49
N SER A 401 5.05 2.67 13.37
CA SER A 401 5.36 2.13 12.04
C SER A 401 6.74 2.58 11.55
N ILE A 402 7.18 3.81 11.84
CA ILE A 402 8.53 4.30 11.52
C ILE A 402 9.58 3.89 12.56
N GLY A 403 9.21 3.77 13.84
CA GLY A 403 10.12 3.40 14.93
C GLY A 403 10.60 1.94 14.86
N GLY A 404 9.86 1.10 14.13
CA GLY A 404 10.25 -0.28 13.80
C GLY A 404 11.39 -0.38 12.77
N GLN A 405 11.79 0.73 12.12
CA GLN A 405 12.82 0.76 11.08
C GLN A 405 14.27 0.79 11.61
N LYS A 406 14.49 0.62 12.91
CA LYS A 406 15.86 0.37 13.41
C LYS A 406 16.37 -0.96 12.87
N ALA A 407 17.21 -0.87 11.84
CA ALA A 407 18.10 -1.90 11.28
C ALA A 407 17.61 -2.71 10.06
N THR A 408 17.17 -2.04 8.99
CA THR A 408 16.95 -2.70 7.68
C THR A 408 17.50 -1.90 6.50
N GLY A 409 18.84 -1.77 6.43
CA GLY A 409 19.60 -1.63 5.16
C GLY A 409 19.38 -0.42 4.23
N ALA A 410 18.33 0.39 4.40
CA ALA A 410 18.08 1.62 3.66
C ALA A 410 18.12 2.81 4.64
N GLY A 411 19.12 3.68 4.48
CA GLY A 411 19.42 4.80 5.37
C GLY A 411 18.42 5.96 5.25
N LEU A 412 17.19 5.78 5.70
CA LEU A 412 16.22 6.87 5.90
C LEU A 412 15.99 7.06 7.41
N SER A 413 16.58 8.09 8.00
CA SER A 413 16.41 8.43 9.41
C SER A 413 15.33 9.50 9.57
N VAL A 414 14.12 9.10 9.97
CA VAL A 414 13.01 10.02 10.23
C VAL A 414 13.11 10.57 11.65
N ARG A 415 13.26 11.88 11.77
CA ARG A 415 13.22 12.60 13.04
C ARG A 415 11.86 13.28 13.17
N VAL A 416 11.11 12.92 14.20
CA VAL A 416 9.76 13.43 14.44
C VAL A 416 9.73 14.34 15.65
N GLY A 417 9.24 15.54 15.45
CA GLY A 417 8.92 16.51 16.48
C GLY A 417 7.43 16.56 16.72
N VAL A 418 7.05 17.00 17.93
CA VAL A 418 5.64 17.15 18.32
C VAL A 418 5.44 18.57 18.81
N CYS A 419 4.55 19.30 18.16
CA CYS A 419 4.07 20.61 18.57
C CYS A 419 2.58 20.53 18.89
N SER A 420 2.10 21.39 19.79
CA SER A 420 0.67 21.57 20.02
C SER A 420 0.29 23.04 20.09
N PHE A 421 -0.93 23.37 19.70
CA PHE A 421 -1.48 24.70 19.80
C PHE A 421 -2.91 24.72 20.32
N ALA A 422 -3.19 25.74 21.12
CA ALA A 422 -4.53 26.15 21.53
C ALA A 422 -4.58 27.69 21.46
N SER A 423 -4.76 28.39 22.57
CA SER A 423 -4.61 29.86 22.61
C SER A 423 -3.19 30.33 22.25
N SER A 424 -2.20 29.47 22.45
CA SER A 424 -0.78 29.63 22.10
C SER A 424 -0.22 28.31 21.60
N ALA A 425 0.92 28.32 20.90
CA ALA A 425 1.64 27.12 20.48
C ALA A 425 2.85 26.81 21.39
N ARG A 426 3.25 25.55 21.42
CA ARG A 426 4.45 25.05 22.10
C ARG A 426 5.02 23.83 21.39
N THR A 427 6.33 23.67 21.48
CA THR A 427 7.02 22.43 21.13
C THR A 427 6.99 21.49 22.34
N ASN A 428 6.35 20.33 22.18
CA ASN A 428 6.23 19.30 23.22
C ASN A 428 7.38 18.30 23.18
N CYS A 429 7.84 17.96 21.98
CA CYS A 429 9.02 17.14 21.74
C CYS A 429 9.81 17.79 20.61
N GLY A 430 11.13 17.93 20.78
CA GLY A 430 12.03 18.28 19.68
C GLY A 430 12.05 17.18 18.63
N LEU A 431 12.74 17.40 17.51
CA LEU A 431 12.97 16.34 16.52
C LEU A 431 13.72 15.18 17.17
N SER A 432 13.08 14.02 17.29
CA SER A 432 13.61 12.81 17.93
C SER A 432 13.47 11.60 17.02
N THR A 433 14.35 10.61 17.21
CA THR A 433 14.23 9.27 16.61
C THR A 433 13.75 8.24 17.63
N ASP A 434 13.45 8.66 18.86
CA ASP A 434 13.01 7.78 19.95
C ASP A 434 11.48 7.68 19.96
N PRO A 435 10.89 6.55 19.52
CA PRO A 435 9.45 6.39 19.49
C PRO A 435 8.82 6.48 20.88
N ASP A 436 9.52 6.12 21.96
CA ASP A 436 8.98 6.21 23.32
C ASP A 436 8.86 7.68 23.76
N GLU A 437 9.85 8.51 23.44
CA GLU A 437 9.84 9.95 23.71
C GLU A 437 8.70 10.64 22.93
N ILE A 438 8.60 10.34 21.64
CA ILE A 438 7.58 10.91 20.75
C ILE A 438 6.18 10.47 21.22
N ASN A 439 5.97 9.17 21.44
CA ASN A 439 4.68 8.62 21.88
C ASN A 439 4.29 9.16 23.26
N ALA A 440 5.23 9.31 24.19
CA ALA A 440 4.96 9.92 25.49
C ALA A 440 4.47 11.37 25.34
N SER A 441 5.11 12.14 24.45
CA SER A 441 4.72 13.53 24.14
C SER A 441 3.31 13.61 23.55
N ILE A 442 2.98 12.78 22.55
CA ILE A 442 1.65 12.70 21.94
C ILE A 442 0.59 12.33 22.99
N ASN A 443 0.86 11.29 23.79
CA ASN A 443 -0.08 10.80 24.79
C ASN A 443 -0.37 11.86 25.88
N ALA A 444 0.60 12.72 26.20
CA ALA A 444 0.46 13.77 27.19
C ALA A 444 -0.40 14.98 26.76
N LEU A 445 -0.71 15.13 25.46
CA LEU A 445 -1.51 16.26 24.96
C LEU A 445 -2.92 16.29 25.58
N LYS A 446 -3.47 17.48 25.81
CA LYS A 446 -4.81 17.63 26.39
C LYS A 446 -5.52 18.80 25.74
N ALA A 447 -6.78 18.59 25.40
CA ALA A 447 -7.65 19.62 24.83
C ALA A 447 -7.94 20.69 25.89
N ASP A 448 -7.65 21.95 25.58
CA ASP A 448 -7.93 23.12 26.40
C ASP A 448 -7.85 24.40 25.55
N GLY A 449 -8.49 25.48 26.01
CA GLY A 449 -8.33 26.81 25.41
C GLY A 449 -8.98 27.01 24.03
N GLN A 450 -8.58 28.11 23.40
CA GLN A 450 -9.07 28.57 22.09
C GLN A 450 -8.23 27.97 20.94
N THR A 451 -8.48 28.36 19.70
CA THR A 451 -7.85 27.79 18.49
C THR A 451 -7.03 28.87 17.78
N ASN A 452 -5.69 28.78 17.87
CA ASN A 452 -4.73 29.71 17.25
C ASN A 452 -3.87 29.03 16.18
N MET A 453 -4.43 28.89 14.98
CA MET A 453 -3.76 28.22 13.87
C MET A 453 -2.47 28.93 13.44
N TYR A 454 -2.45 30.27 13.48
CA TYR A 454 -1.26 31.05 13.14
C TYR A 454 -0.08 30.66 14.04
N ALA A 455 -0.30 30.59 15.36
CA ALA A 455 0.74 30.18 16.29
C ALA A 455 1.19 28.73 16.05
N GLY A 456 0.25 27.82 15.78
CA GLY A 456 0.54 26.41 15.48
C GLY A 456 1.44 26.25 14.26
N LEU A 457 1.04 26.85 13.13
CA LEU A 457 1.81 26.82 11.88
C LEU A 457 3.19 27.46 12.06
N ALA A 458 3.26 28.63 12.70
CA ALA A 458 4.53 29.31 12.92
C ALA A 458 5.50 28.46 13.73
N ASN A 459 5.03 27.80 14.80
CA ASN A 459 5.87 26.97 15.65
C ASN A 459 6.29 25.65 14.98
N GLY A 460 5.41 25.02 14.20
CA GLY A 460 5.78 23.85 13.39
C GLY A 460 6.81 24.19 12.31
N ILE A 461 6.66 25.35 11.64
CA ILE A 461 7.62 25.82 10.63
C ILE A 461 8.97 26.05 11.32
N GLU A 462 8.98 26.76 12.45
CA GLU A 462 10.19 27.02 13.23
C GLU A 462 10.92 25.73 13.63
N GLN A 463 10.19 24.68 14.03
CA GLN A 463 10.78 23.37 14.36
C GLN A 463 11.50 22.70 13.17
N LEU A 464 11.08 22.99 11.94
CA LEU A 464 11.65 22.40 10.72
C LEU A 464 12.66 23.33 10.01
N MET A 465 12.76 24.58 10.45
CA MET A 465 13.69 25.54 9.88
C MET A 465 15.13 25.17 10.23
N GLY A 466 15.99 25.11 9.21
CA GLY A 466 17.41 24.79 9.39
C GLY A 466 17.74 23.31 9.35
N GLU A 467 16.75 22.43 9.19
CA GLU A 467 16.99 21.02 8.92
C GLU A 467 17.38 20.79 7.45
N ASP A 468 18.32 19.87 7.24
CA ASP A 468 18.71 19.40 5.92
C ASP A 468 17.76 18.30 5.43
N GLY A 469 17.60 18.16 4.11
CA GLY A 469 16.76 17.13 3.51
C GLY A 469 15.26 17.46 3.47
N PRO A 470 14.41 16.45 3.19
CA PRO A 470 12.96 16.63 3.14
C PRO A 470 12.40 17.08 4.49
N ARG A 471 11.54 18.10 4.45
CA ARG A 471 10.93 18.71 5.65
C ARG A 471 9.43 18.75 5.50
N LEU A 472 8.75 18.16 6.47
CA LEU A 472 7.33 17.87 6.36
C LEU A 472 6.61 18.26 7.64
N MET A 473 5.46 18.88 7.50
CA MET A 473 4.56 19.15 8.60
C MET A 473 3.27 18.38 8.39
N VAL A 474 2.80 17.69 9.43
CA VAL A 474 1.42 17.20 9.50
C VAL A 474 0.67 18.07 10.47
N PHE A 475 -0.31 18.81 9.98
CA PHE A 475 -1.10 19.77 10.74
C PHE A 475 -2.50 19.20 11.01
N LEU A 476 -2.77 18.84 12.27
CA LEU A 476 -3.98 18.13 12.69
C LEU A 476 -4.92 19.09 13.41
N SER A 477 -6.05 19.46 12.79
CA SER A 477 -6.95 20.49 13.35
C SER A 477 -8.39 20.32 12.88
N ASP A 478 -9.34 20.92 13.60
CA ASP A 478 -10.69 21.12 13.10
C ASP A 478 -10.87 22.46 12.35
N GLY A 479 -9.80 23.23 12.15
CA GLY A 479 -9.73 24.35 11.19
C GLY A 479 -10.41 25.65 11.61
N LEU A 480 -11.15 25.67 12.72
CA LEU A 480 -11.90 26.86 13.15
C LEU A 480 -11.07 27.79 14.04
N SER A 481 -10.12 28.52 13.42
CA SER A 481 -9.36 29.56 14.14
C SER A 481 -10.28 30.63 14.70
N ASN A 482 -10.17 30.90 16.01
CA ASN A 482 -11.00 31.90 16.70
C ASN A 482 -10.15 32.96 17.42
N VAL A 483 -8.83 32.76 17.52
CA VAL A 483 -7.86 33.75 18.02
C VAL A 483 -6.54 33.64 17.28
N GLY A 484 -5.91 34.79 17.00
CA GLY A 484 -4.56 34.83 16.43
C GLY A 484 -4.52 34.61 14.91
N GLY A 485 -4.06 35.64 14.21
CA GLY A 485 -3.90 35.66 12.75
C GLY A 485 -5.22 35.66 11.98
N SER A 486 -5.34 36.56 11.01
CA SER A 486 -6.33 36.46 9.95
C SER A 486 -6.02 35.29 9.01
N THR A 487 -7.01 34.83 8.25
CA THR A 487 -6.82 33.84 7.17
C THR A 487 -5.67 34.22 6.23
N SER A 488 -5.55 35.50 5.86
CA SER A 488 -4.44 35.99 5.04
C SER A 488 -3.07 35.85 5.71
N GLU A 489 -2.98 36.04 7.02
CA GLU A 489 -1.71 35.87 7.75
C GLU A 489 -1.34 34.39 7.91
N ILE A 490 -2.34 33.51 8.06
CA ILE A 490 -2.16 32.05 8.07
C ILE A 490 -1.63 31.56 6.72
N LEU A 491 -2.26 31.99 5.62
CA LEU A 491 -1.83 31.63 4.27
C LEU A 491 -0.43 32.19 3.94
N ALA A 492 -0.07 33.37 4.47
CA ALA A 492 1.29 33.90 4.34
C ALA A 492 2.35 33.03 5.05
N LEU A 493 1.99 32.31 6.13
CA LEU A 493 2.88 31.32 6.73
C LEU A 493 3.03 30.08 5.86
N ALA A 494 1.97 29.63 5.18
CA ALA A 494 2.06 28.55 4.20
C ALA A 494 2.99 28.93 3.03
N ASP A 495 2.86 30.15 2.50
CA ASP A 495 3.75 30.66 1.45
C ASP A 495 5.22 30.73 1.93
N LYS A 496 5.44 31.08 3.21
CA LYS A 496 6.76 31.05 3.84
C LYS A 496 7.31 29.63 3.96
N ALA A 497 6.48 28.66 4.36
CA ALA A 497 6.86 27.25 4.44
C ALA A 497 7.25 26.70 3.06
N SER A 498 6.43 26.99 2.04
CA SER A 498 6.68 26.64 0.64
C SER A 498 8.02 27.22 0.15
N SER A 499 8.27 28.50 0.40
CA SER A 499 9.53 29.17 0.06
C SER A 499 10.74 28.57 0.79
N ALA A 500 10.53 28.01 1.99
CA ALA A 500 11.56 27.31 2.73
C ALA A 500 11.74 25.85 2.26
N GLY A 501 10.87 25.31 1.39
CA GLY A 501 10.88 23.90 0.98
C GLY A 501 10.29 22.95 2.02
N ILE A 502 9.37 23.44 2.85
CA ILE A 502 8.61 22.64 3.82
C ILE A 502 7.24 22.33 3.19
N LYS A 503 6.90 21.04 3.04
CA LYS A 503 5.55 20.64 2.63
C LYS A 503 4.65 20.49 3.87
N ILE A 504 3.42 20.95 3.78
CA ILE A 504 2.43 20.86 4.85
C ILE A 504 1.28 19.98 4.38
N TYR A 505 1.05 18.90 5.11
CA TYR A 505 -0.13 18.05 5.00
C TYR A 505 -1.12 18.46 6.08
N THR A 506 -2.38 18.63 5.73
CA THR A 506 -3.42 19.02 6.69
C THR A 506 -4.42 17.89 6.87
N ILE A 507 -4.81 17.63 8.13
CA ILE A 507 -5.80 16.62 8.47
C ILE A 507 -6.92 17.28 9.26
N GLY A 508 -8.11 17.31 8.66
CA GLY A 508 -9.33 17.86 9.25
C GLY A 508 -10.01 16.86 10.19
N PHE A 509 -10.30 17.25 11.44
CA PHE A 509 -11.01 16.40 12.41
C PHE A 509 -12.42 16.92 12.73
N GLY A 510 -13.43 16.02 12.73
CA GLY A 510 -14.83 16.38 13.00
C GLY A 510 -15.66 16.70 11.75
N ALA A 511 -16.99 16.78 11.91
CA ALA A 511 -17.94 16.93 10.80
C ALA A 511 -17.64 18.14 9.89
N SER A 512 -17.99 18.07 8.60
CA SER A 512 -17.77 19.16 7.63
C SER A 512 -18.43 20.48 8.03
N SER A 513 -19.50 20.44 8.85
CA SER A 513 -20.15 21.64 9.42
C SER A 513 -19.40 22.31 10.56
N SER A 514 -18.39 21.63 11.12
CA SER A 514 -17.53 22.10 12.21
C SER A 514 -16.06 22.21 11.77
N LEU A 515 -15.82 22.30 10.46
CA LEU A 515 -14.49 22.34 9.87
C LEU A 515 -14.33 23.49 8.87
N ASP A 516 -13.22 24.23 8.92
CA ASP A 516 -12.81 25.09 7.79
C ASP A 516 -11.98 24.29 6.78
N GLU A 517 -12.66 23.42 6.03
CA GLU A 517 -12.04 22.57 5.01
C GLU A 517 -11.29 23.40 3.96
N GLY A 518 -11.87 24.55 3.57
CA GLY A 518 -11.30 25.42 2.55
C GLY A 518 -9.93 25.94 2.96
N LEU A 519 -9.81 26.44 4.20
CA LEU A 519 -8.54 26.91 4.74
C LEU A 519 -7.50 25.79 4.85
N LEU A 520 -7.87 24.63 5.39
CA LEU A 520 -6.94 23.50 5.54
C LEU A 520 -6.43 23.00 4.19
N ARG A 521 -7.31 22.92 3.18
CA ARG A 521 -6.95 22.55 1.82
C ARG A 521 -6.01 23.56 1.17
N GLU A 522 -6.32 24.85 1.29
CA GLU A 522 -5.48 25.90 0.70
C GLU A 522 -4.07 25.96 1.31
N ILE A 523 -3.93 25.71 2.62
CA ILE A 523 -2.62 25.59 3.29
C ILE A 523 -1.80 24.46 2.66
N ALA A 524 -2.39 23.28 2.48
CA ALA A 524 -1.69 22.12 1.95
C ALA A 524 -1.24 22.35 0.49
N GLU A 525 -2.17 22.77 -0.36
CA GLU A 525 -1.93 23.01 -1.79
C GLU A 525 -0.81 24.03 -2.04
N ARG A 526 -0.76 25.13 -1.27
CA ARG A 526 0.29 26.16 -1.39
C ARG A 526 1.70 25.65 -1.14
N THR A 527 1.83 24.55 -0.39
CA THR A 527 3.12 23.95 -0.02
C THR A 527 3.42 22.66 -0.80
N GLY A 528 2.55 22.26 -1.72
CA GLY A 528 2.67 20.99 -2.45
C GLY A 528 2.42 19.76 -1.57
N GLY A 529 1.71 19.92 -0.46
CA GLY A 529 1.17 18.82 0.35
C GLY A 529 -0.30 18.57 0.02
N GLU A 530 -0.92 17.64 0.74
CA GLU A 530 -2.31 17.23 0.52
C GLU A 530 -3.17 17.42 1.78
N TYR A 531 -4.44 17.72 1.55
CA TYR A 531 -5.46 17.74 2.60
C TYR A 531 -6.19 16.40 2.67
N SER A 532 -6.37 15.90 3.89
CA SER A 532 -7.18 14.73 4.20
C SER A 532 -8.22 15.07 5.26
N TYR A 533 -9.36 14.38 5.23
CA TYR A 533 -10.39 14.47 6.27
C TYR A 533 -10.31 13.24 7.18
N GLU A 534 -10.60 13.34 8.47
CA GLU A 534 -10.48 12.21 9.41
C GLU A 534 -11.19 10.92 8.92
N ASP A 535 -10.39 9.90 8.59
CA ASP A 535 -10.80 8.50 8.45
C ASP A 535 -9.80 7.57 9.19
N SER A 536 -10.07 6.26 9.20
CA SER A 536 -9.29 5.26 9.94
C SER A 536 -7.85 5.01 9.42
N SER A 537 -7.39 5.74 8.38
CA SER A 537 -6.15 5.45 7.63
C SER A 537 -5.25 6.66 7.31
N ASN A 538 -5.61 7.90 7.68
CA ASN A 538 -5.07 9.09 6.99
C ASN A 538 -3.71 9.67 7.44
N ILE A 539 -3.17 9.33 8.61
CA ILE A 539 -1.76 9.68 8.87
C ILE A 539 -0.81 8.81 8.02
N SER A 540 -1.27 7.62 7.60
CA SER A 540 -0.49 6.75 6.72
C SER A 540 -0.39 7.30 5.29
N SER A 541 -1.37 8.06 4.78
CA SER A 541 -1.27 8.68 3.44
C SER A 541 -0.32 9.89 3.43
N ALA A 542 -0.32 10.71 4.49
CA ALA A 542 0.74 11.71 4.69
C ALA A 542 2.13 11.06 4.81
N ALA A 543 2.19 9.85 5.39
CA ALA A 543 3.40 9.02 5.39
C ALA A 543 3.77 8.50 4.00
N VAL A 544 2.83 8.18 3.11
CA VAL A 544 3.13 7.85 1.70
C VAL A 544 3.83 9.03 1.00
N GLY A 545 3.47 10.27 1.35
CA GLY A 545 4.18 11.48 0.89
C GLY A 545 5.63 11.63 1.38
N LEU A 546 6.05 10.90 2.44
CA LEU A 546 7.47 10.80 2.83
C LEU A 546 8.30 9.99 1.84
N PHE A 547 7.62 9.08 1.13
CA PHE A 547 8.22 8.04 0.32
C PHE A 547 8.03 8.28 -1.19
N ALA A 548 7.20 9.26 -1.58
CA ALA A 548 6.86 9.61 -2.96
C ALA A 548 7.79 10.67 -3.58
#